data_AF-A0A956WYG0-F1
#
_entry.id   AF-A0A956WYG0-F1
#
_cell.length_a   1.000
_cell.length_b   1.000
_cell.length_c   1.000
_cell.angle_alpha   90.00
_cell.angle_beta   90.00
_cell.angle_gamma   90.00
#
_symmetry.space_group_name_H-M   'P 1'
#
loop_
_entity.id
_entity.type
_entity.pdbx_description
1 polymer ?
#
loop_
_entity_poly.entity_id
_entity_poly.type
_entity_poly.pdbx_seq_one_letter_code
_entity_poly.pdbx_strand_id
1 'polypeptide(L)'
;MTRTTQQSPLDRLPVWLLALLALALGGLLALALMATASGQVGLADSRLTNIVLPLAAAGCLIALSLYSPLAGFLAWIALAPYSQHIALDLRLGAGIPDLSLSRMLGAFLLLLVITRAALGRRKLRPLAWSDLAYALFLFGLVLSVPQTVYGKLEGLQTILDAYIVPFIALFVARQVVRNQRDLRWLTIVLVASGVAFSLLIIREQLTGEVLLYAREAARYSRSFQKVISLMGNAAPIGVTTAMVIPLGLTLLVQSLQADSSATPSRRLGQLALAAGLAICALGVYMTYNR
;
A
#
# COMPACT_ATOMS: atom_id res chain seq x y z
N MET A 1 -26.35 -19.81 -24.08
CA MET A 1 -25.37 -18.80 -23.64
C MET A 1 -24.14 -19.49 -23.08
N THR A 2 -23.08 -19.61 -23.87
CA THR A 2 -21.80 -20.18 -23.45
C THR A 2 -21.08 -19.18 -22.55
N ARG A 3 -20.89 -19.51 -21.27
CA ARG A 3 -19.98 -18.75 -20.38
C ARG A 3 -18.57 -18.95 -20.91
N THR A 4 -18.10 -18.03 -21.76
CA THR A 4 -16.68 -17.89 -22.03
C THR A 4 -16.01 -17.55 -20.70
N THR A 5 -15.30 -18.52 -20.12
CA THR A 5 -14.46 -18.32 -18.94
C THR A 5 -13.44 -17.25 -19.28
N GLN A 6 -13.73 -16.02 -18.87
CA GLN A 6 -12.88 -14.86 -19.07
C GLN A 6 -11.61 -15.08 -18.23
N GLN A 7 -10.60 -15.72 -18.83
CA GLN A 7 -9.31 -15.99 -18.21
C GLN A 7 -8.77 -14.68 -17.61
N SER A 8 -8.27 -14.74 -16.38
CA SER A 8 -7.83 -13.53 -15.70
C SER A 8 -6.62 -12.96 -16.45
N PRO A 9 -6.47 -11.63 -16.55
CA PRO A 9 -5.32 -11.02 -17.21
C PRO A 9 -3.98 -11.42 -16.56
N LEU A 10 -4.00 -11.89 -15.30
CA LEU A 10 -2.84 -12.45 -14.61
C LEU A 10 -2.44 -13.83 -15.14
N ASP A 11 -3.37 -14.62 -15.68
CA ASP A 11 -3.09 -15.95 -16.23
C ASP A 11 -2.48 -15.89 -17.63
N ARG A 12 -2.55 -14.74 -18.29
CA ARG A 12 -1.94 -14.50 -19.60
C ARG A 12 -0.50 -14.00 -19.50
N LEU A 13 -0.01 -13.78 -18.28
CA LEU A 13 1.36 -13.37 -18.06
C LEU A 13 2.29 -14.54 -18.34
N PRO A 14 3.32 -14.35 -19.19
CA PRO A 14 4.45 -15.24 -19.14
C PRO A 14 5.00 -15.19 -17.71
N VAL A 15 5.07 -16.34 -17.05
CA VAL A 15 5.55 -16.46 -15.67
C VAL A 15 6.92 -15.78 -15.50
N TRP A 16 7.74 -15.80 -16.55
CA TRP A 16 9.04 -15.13 -16.58
C TRP A 16 8.95 -13.60 -16.49
N LEU A 17 7.93 -12.95 -17.06
CA LEU A 17 7.78 -11.48 -17.00
C LEU A 17 7.35 -11.04 -15.59
N LEU A 18 6.45 -11.80 -14.96
CA LEU A 18 6.10 -11.61 -13.55
C LEU A 18 7.32 -11.82 -12.66
N ALA A 19 8.10 -12.87 -12.91
CA ALA A 19 9.33 -13.13 -12.17
C ALA A 19 10.34 -12.00 -12.34
N LEU A 20 10.54 -11.47 -13.55
CA LEU A 20 11.43 -10.34 -13.80
C LEU A 20 10.95 -9.06 -13.10
N LEU A 21 9.66 -8.74 -13.19
CA LEU A 21 9.11 -7.56 -12.49
C LEU A 21 9.20 -7.72 -10.98
N ALA A 22 8.93 -8.92 -10.44
CA ALA A 22 9.07 -9.20 -9.02
C ALA A 22 10.54 -9.15 -8.56
N LEU A 23 11.47 -9.65 -9.37
CA LEU A 23 12.91 -9.55 -9.11
C LEU A 23 13.40 -8.10 -9.20
N ALA A 24 12.91 -7.33 -10.17
CA ALA A 24 13.24 -5.91 -10.28
C ALA A 24 12.69 -5.12 -9.09
N LEU A 25 11.43 -5.34 -8.70
CA LEU A 25 10.81 -4.68 -7.55
C LEU A 25 11.48 -5.10 -6.23
N GLY A 26 11.75 -6.40 -6.09
CA GLY A 26 12.45 -6.98 -4.93
C GLY A 26 13.88 -6.50 -4.83
N GLY A 27 14.59 -6.38 -5.96
CA GLY A 27 15.93 -5.80 -6.04
C GLY A 27 15.94 -4.31 -5.69
N LEU A 28 14.97 -3.53 -6.18
CA LEU A 28 14.81 -2.12 -5.82
C LEU A 28 14.47 -1.95 -4.33
N LEU A 29 13.59 -2.79 -3.78
CA LEU A 29 13.28 -2.82 -2.35
C LEU A 29 14.51 -3.20 -1.51
N ALA A 30 15.24 -4.24 -1.91
CA ALA A 30 16.45 -4.66 -1.22
C ALA A 30 17.52 -3.57 -1.26
N LEU A 31 17.70 -2.91 -2.42
CA LEU A 31 18.60 -1.75 -2.54
C LEU A 31 18.16 -0.58 -1.66
N ALA A 32 16.85 -0.28 -1.60
CA ALA A 32 16.32 0.77 -0.74
C ALA A 32 16.49 0.45 0.75
N LEU A 33 16.24 -0.80 1.14
CA LEU A 33 16.46 -1.31 2.50
C LEU A 33 17.95 -1.32 2.85
N MET A 34 18.82 -1.69 1.92
CA MET A 34 20.27 -1.64 2.14
C MET A 34 20.76 -0.19 2.22
N ALA A 35 20.25 0.73 1.40
CA ALA A 35 20.60 2.15 1.46
C ALA A 35 20.14 2.82 2.76
N THR A 36 18.99 2.41 3.30
CA THR A 36 18.50 2.90 4.60
C THR A 36 19.28 2.28 5.76
N ALA A 37 19.59 0.97 5.71
CA ALA A 37 20.44 0.31 6.70
C ALA A 37 21.90 0.82 6.66
N SER A 38 22.42 1.13 5.47
CA SER A 38 23.76 1.68 5.26
C SER A 38 23.82 3.19 5.42
N GLY A 39 22.74 3.87 5.84
CA GLY A 39 22.82 5.24 6.34
C GLY A 39 23.80 5.43 7.51
N GLN A 40 24.24 4.33 8.14
CA GLN A 40 25.36 4.30 9.11
C GLN A 40 26.76 4.12 8.48
N VAL A 41 26.83 3.78 7.19
CA VAL A 41 28.06 3.48 6.44
C VAL A 41 28.07 4.35 5.18
N GLY A 42 28.62 5.57 5.29
CA GLY A 42 28.47 6.68 4.32
C GLY A 42 28.98 6.45 2.89
N LEU A 43 28.36 5.51 2.16
CA LEU A 43 28.72 5.10 0.80
C LEU A 43 27.60 5.31 -0.24
N ALA A 44 26.43 5.83 0.15
CA ALA A 44 25.38 6.13 -0.80
C ALA A 44 25.50 7.56 -1.33
N ASP A 45 25.98 7.72 -2.57
CA ASP A 45 25.89 8.99 -3.29
C ASP A 45 24.45 9.50 -3.26
N SER A 46 24.25 10.67 -2.65
CA SER A 46 22.95 11.32 -2.44
C SER A 46 22.09 11.42 -3.69
N ARG A 47 22.71 11.41 -4.89
CA ARG A 47 21.99 11.47 -6.17
C ARG A 47 21.32 10.14 -6.54
N LEU A 48 21.99 9.02 -6.27
CA LEU A 48 21.47 7.68 -6.60
C LEU A 48 20.24 7.35 -5.75
N THR A 49 20.28 7.67 -4.46
CA THR A 49 19.19 7.39 -3.53
C THR A 49 18.02 8.36 -3.67
N ASN A 50 18.25 9.65 -3.91
CA ASN A 50 17.17 10.64 -3.92
C ASN A 50 16.45 10.81 -5.28
N ILE A 51 17.07 10.42 -6.39
CA ILE A 51 16.50 10.62 -7.74
C ILE A 51 16.38 9.29 -8.48
N VAL A 52 17.48 8.57 -8.64
CA VAL A 52 17.51 7.37 -9.51
C VAL A 52 16.61 6.27 -8.97
N LEU A 53 16.69 5.99 -7.67
CA LEU A 53 15.87 4.98 -7.01
C LEU A 53 14.35 5.27 -7.11
N PRO A 54 13.83 6.45 -6.69
CA PRO A 54 12.41 6.75 -6.83
C PRO A 54 11.94 6.75 -8.29
N LEU A 55 12.74 7.27 -9.22
CA LEU A 55 12.39 7.27 -10.65
C LEU A 55 12.33 5.84 -11.22
N ALA A 56 13.28 4.97 -10.87
CA ALA A 56 13.31 3.58 -11.29
C ALA A 56 12.12 2.78 -10.71
N ALA A 57 11.82 2.99 -9.42
CA ALA A 57 10.67 2.38 -8.77
C ALA A 57 9.35 2.84 -9.39
N ALA A 58 9.17 4.15 -9.60
CA ALA A 58 8.01 4.71 -10.27
C ALA A 58 7.87 4.17 -11.70
N GLY A 59 8.96 4.14 -12.47
CA GLY A 59 8.98 3.58 -13.83
C GLY A 59 8.60 2.10 -13.86
N CYS A 60 9.12 1.30 -12.93
CA CYS A 60 8.77 -0.12 -12.80
C CYS A 60 7.28 -0.31 -12.47
N LEU A 61 6.75 0.47 -11.54
CA LEU A 61 5.34 0.39 -11.14
C LEU A 61 4.38 0.92 -12.22
N ILE A 62 4.80 1.93 -12.98
CA ILE A 62 4.08 2.40 -14.17
C ILE A 62 4.06 1.32 -15.24
N ALA A 63 5.20 0.68 -15.54
CA ALA A 63 5.27 -0.42 -16.51
C ALA A 63 4.39 -1.62 -16.08
N LEU A 64 4.43 -1.98 -14.80
CA LEU A 64 3.56 -3.01 -14.21
C LEU A 64 2.07 -2.62 -14.36
N SER A 65 1.74 -1.36 -14.11
CA SER A 65 0.37 -0.83 -14.24
C SER A 65 -0.15 -0.83 -15.69
N LEU A 66 0.72 -0.48 -16.66
CA LEU A 66 0.40 -0.53 -18.09
C LEU A 66 0.07 -1.97 -18.52
N TYR A 67 0.85 -2.93 -18.03
CA TYR A 67 0.62 -4.34 -18.31
C TYR A 67 -0.67 -4.85 -17.63
N SER A 68 -0.74 -4.75 -16.31
CA SER A 68 -1.88 -5.18 -15.50
C SER A 68 -2.24 -4.09 -14.49
N PRO A 69 -3.34 -3.34 -14.71
CA PRO A 69 -3.77 -2.32 -13.77
C PRO A 69 -4.01 -2.87 -12.36
N LEU A 70 -4.41 -4.14 -12.24
CA LEU A 70 -4.57 -4.82 -10.95
C LEU A 70 -3.21 -5.04 -10.28
N ALA A 71 -2.22 -5.56 -10.98
CA ALA A 71 -0.90 -5.79 -10.39
C ALA A 71 -0.25 -4.45 -9.97
N GLY A 72 -0.35 -3.43 -10.81
CA GLY A 72 0.12 -2.08 -10.48
C GLY A 72 -0.58 -1.50 -9.24
N PHE A 73 -1.90 -1.64 -9.14
CA PHE A 73 -2.67 -1.20 -7.98
C PHE A 73 -2.31 -1.98 -6.69
N LEU A 74 -2.15 -3.30 -6.78
CA LEU A 74 -1.75 -4.14 -5.65
C LEU A 74 -0.33 -3.79 -5.15
N ALA A 75 0.61 -3.61 -6.07
CA ALA A 75 1.97 -3.19 -5.74
C ALA A 75 1.99 -1.79 -5.13
N TRP A 76 1.15 -0.87 -5.63
CA TRP A 76 0.99 0.45 -5.04
C TRP A 76 0.48 0.37 -3.59
N ILE A 77 -0.59 -0.39 -3.31
CA ILE A 77 -1.09 -0.57 -1.92
C ILE A 77 -0.01 -1.18 -1.02
N ALA A 78 0.75 -2.15 -1.51
CA ALA A 78 1.78 -2.82 -0.73
C ALA A 78 2.94 -1.87 -0.38
N LEU A 79 3.31 -0.97 -1.30
CA LEU A 79 4.47 -0.09 -1.16
C LEU A 79 4.15 1.29 -0.56
N ALA A 80 2.94 1.80 -0.74
CA ALA A 80 2.55 3.15 -0.30
C ALA A 80 2.88 3.44 1.17
N PRO A 81 2.67 2.53 2.14
CA PRO A 81 3.02 2.79 3.54
C PRO A 81 4.52 3.02 3.77
N TYR A 82 5.36 2.45 2.91
CA TYR A 82 6.81 2.50 3.04
C TYR A 82 7.44 3.65 2.25
N SER A 83 6.72 4.25 1.27
CA SER A 83 7.32 5.13 0.26
C SER A 83 8.17 6.27 0.83
N GLN A 84 7.67 6.90 1.90
CA GLN A 84 8.33 8.00 2.59
C GLN A 84 9.62 7.60 3.33
N HIS A 85 9.82 6.32 3.65
CA HIS A 85 10.98 5.82 4.40
C HIS A 85 12.04 5.19 3.51
N ILE A 86 11.64 4.61 2.37
CA ILE A 86 12.56 3.95 1.42
C ILE A 86 12.93 4.86 0.23
N ALA A 87 12.93 6.18 0.45
CA ALA A 87 13.28 7.20 -0.54
C ALA A 87 12.57 7.03 -1.89
N LEU A 88 11.31 6.58 -1.88
CA LEU A 88 10.51 6.42 -3.10
C LEU A 88 9.75 7.69 -3.49
N ASP A 89 9.77 8.71 -2.64
CA ASP A 89 9.16 10.01 -2.91
C ASP A 89 10.17 10.97 -3.51
N LEU A 90 9.80 11.63 -4.61
CA LEU A 90 10.65 12.60 -5.28
C LEU A 90 10.42 13.98 -4.69
N ARG A 91 11.40 14.50 -3.95
CA ARG A 91 11.36 15.84 -3.38
C ARG A 91 11.81 16.88 -4.40
N LEU A 92 10.92 17.79 -4.77
CA LEU A 92 11.15 18.76 -5.86
C LEU A 92 11.75 20.09 -5.39
N GLY A 93 11.86 20.28 -4.07
CA GLY A 93 12.43 21.49 -3.46
C GLY A 93 11.37 22.47 -2.95
N ALA A 94 11.83 23.61 -2.43
CA ALA A 94 10.97 24.56 -1.73
C ALA A 94 9.86 25.13 -2.63
N GLY A 95 8.62 25.08 -2.14
CA GLY A 95 7.45 25.67 -2.81
C GLY A 95 6.80 24.81 -3.89
N ILE A 96 7.40 23.67 -4.26
CA ILE A 96 6.81 22.72 -5.22
C ILE A 96 6.26 21.53 -4.45
N PRO A 97 4.98 21.14 -4.65
CA PRO A 97 4.45 19.94 -4.04
C PRO A 97 5.28 18.71 -4.40
N ASP A 98 5.73 17.99 -3.37
CA ASP A 98 6.51 16.77 -3.57
C ASP A 98 5.75 15.74 -4.42
N LEU A 99 6.48 15.07 -5.30
CA LEU A 99 5.92 14.02 -6.15
C LEU A 99 6.02 12.69 -5.41
N SER A 100 5.13 12.47 -4.44
CA SER A 100 5.10 11.20 -3.71
C SER A 100 4.72 10.04 -4.64
N LEU A 101 5.23 8.85 -4.33
CA LEU A 101 4.92 7.64 -5.10
C LEU A 101 3.41 7.44 -5.23
N SER A 102 2.68 7.72 -4.15
CA SER A 102 1.23 7.56 -4.10
C SER A 102 0.49 8.57 -4.97
N ARG A 103 0.96 9.82 -5.05
CA ARG A 103 0.42 10.83 -5.97
C ARG A 103 0.64 10.41 -7.42
N MET A 104 1.86 10.01 -7.76
CA MET A 104 2.24 9.60 -9.10
C MET A 104 1.44 8.38 -9.58
N LEU A 105 1.44 7.30 -8.80
CA LEU A 105 0.76 6.07 -9.19
C LEU A 105 -0.74 6.20 -9.13
N GLY A 106 -1.28 6.93 -8.14
CA GLY A 106 -2.70 7.23 -8.08
C GLY A 106 -3.17 7.98 -9.32
N ALA A 107 -2.50 9.08 -9.69
CA ALA A 107 -2.82 9.85 -10.88
C ALA A 107 -2.65 9.02 -12.16
N PHE A 108 -1.57 8.24 -12.27
CA PHE A 108 -1.30 7.40 -13.43
C PHE A 108 -2.36 6.30 -13.61
N LEU A 109 -2.70 5.56 -12.55
CA LEU A 109 -3.72 4.51 -12.60
C LEU A 109 -5.12 5.09 -12.89
N LEU A 110 -5.45 6.26 -12.33
CA LEU A 110 -6.68 6.96 -12.63
C LEU A 110 -6.75 7.33 -14.12
N LEU A 111 -5.71 7.97 -14.64
CA LEU A 111 -5.61 8.31 -16.06
C LEU A 111 -5.74 7.06 -16.93
N LEU A 112 -5.01 5.99 -16.60
CA LEU A 112 -5.05 4.73 -17.34
C LEU A 112 -6.46 4.12 -17.38
N VAL A 113 -7.19 4.16 -16.26
CA VAL A 113 -8.58 3.69 -16.19
C VAL A 113 -9.50 4.53 -17.06
N ILE A 114 -9.38 5.86 -16.99
CA ILE A 114 -10.18 6.80 -17.78
C ILE A 114 -9.87 6.65 -19.28
N THR A 115 -8.60 6.61 -19.68
CA THR A 115 -8.17 6.45 -21.07
C THR A 115 -8.67 5.12 -21.64
N ARG A 116 -8.56 4.01 -20.90
CA ARG A 116 -9.09 2.72 -21.36
C ARG A 116 -10.61 2.74 -21.51
N ALA A 117 -11.31 3.56 -20.71
CA ALA A 117 -12.75 3.76 -20.85
C ALA A 117 -13.12 4.62 -22.06
N ALA A 118 -12.41 5.74 -22.25
CA ALA A 118 -12.59 6.63 -23.40
C ALA A 118 -12.34 5.92 -24.74
N LEU A 119 -11.34 5.02 -24.78
CA LEU A 119 -11.06 4.18 -25.95
C LEU A 119 -12.07 3.03 -26.15
N GLY A 120 -13.14 2.95 -25.36
CA GLY A 120 -14.14 1.88 -25.44
C GLY A 120 -13.63 0.48 -25.03
N ARG A 121 -12.35 0.36 -24.66
CA ARG A 121 -11.72 -0.91 -24.26
C ARG A 121 -12.22 -1.41 -22.90
N ARG A 122 -12.88 -0.55 -22.12
CA ARG A 122 -13.38 -0.89 -20.78
C ARG A 122 -14.65 -0.12 -20.45
N LYS A 123 -15.73 -0.82 -20.10
CA LYS A 123 -16.89 -0.17 -19.45
C LYS A 123 -16.57 0.14 -17.99
N LEU A 124 -16.75 1.40 -17.57
CA LEU A 124 -16.65 1.80 -16.18
C LEU A 124 -17.86 1.28 -15.40
N ARG A 125 -17.65 0.92 -14.13
CA ARG A 125 -18.76 0.73 -13.20
C ARG A 125 -19.41 2.09 -12.94
N PRO A 126 -20.76 2.15 -12.87
CA PRO A 126 -21.46 3.39 -12.58
C PRO A 126 -21.00 3.98 -11.24
N LEU A 127 -21.07 5.30 -11.13
CA LEU A 127 -20.81 5.95 -9.85
C LEU A 127 -21.87 5.53 -8.84
N ALA A 128 -21.42 5.24 -7.63
CA ALA A 128 -22.27 4.97 -6.48
C ALA A 128 -22.55 6.29 -5.75
N TRP A 129 -23.65 6.35 -5.01
CA TRP A 129 -23.97 7.49 -4.14
C TRP A 129 -22.86 7.81 -3.14
N SER A 130 -22.12 6.81 -2.68
CA SER A 130 -20.95 7.01 -1.83
C SER A 130 -19.85 7.82 -2.51
N ASP A 131 -19.66 7.71 -3.83
CA ASP A 131 -18.68 8.53 -4.55
C ASP A 131 -19.11 9.99 -4.61
N LEU A 132 -20.40 10.23 -4.83
CA LEU A 132 -20.95 11.58 -4.87
C LEU A 132 -20.85 12.25 -3.50
N ALA A 133 -21.21 11.53 -2.44
CA ALA A 133 -21.07 12.02 -1.07
C ALA A 133 -19.60 12.36 -0.75
N TYR A 134 -18.66 11.50 -1.15
CA TYR A 134 -17.24 11.75 -0.95
C TYR A 134 -16.73 12.92 -1.81
N ALA A 135 -17.20 13.06 -3.05
CA ALA A 135 -16.85 14.19 -3.91
C ALA A 135 -17.35 15.54 -3.33
N LEU A 136 -18.57 15.56 -2.79
CA LEU A 136 -19.12 16.73 -2.09
C LEU A 136 -18.32 17.05 -0.81
N PHE A 137 -17.93 16.02 -0.06
CA PHE A 137 -17.04 16.18 1.10
C PHE A 137 -15.69 16.78 0.71
N LEU A 138 -15.04 16.25 -0.34
CA LEU A 138 -13.80 16.80 -0.88
C LEU A 138 -13.96 18.25 -1.35
N PHE A 139 -15.07 18.57 -2.00
CA PHE A 139 -15.36 19.93 -2.42
C PHE A 139 -15.45 20.88 -1.21
N GLY A 140 -16.15 20.49 -0.16
CA GLY A 140 -16.20 21.24 1.11
C GLY A 140 -14.80 21.44 1.73
N LEU A 141 -13.97 20.39 1.75
CA LEU A 141 -12.59 20.49 2.22
C LEU A 141 -11.76 21.48 1.40
N VAL A 142 -11.84 21.43 0.07
CA VAL A 142 -11.11 22.35 -0.81
C VAL A 142 -11.56 23.80 -0.58
N LEU A 143 -12.87 24.03 -0.42
CA LEU A 143 -13.39 25.35 -0.10
C LEU A 143 -12.91 25.90 1.26
N SER A 144 -12.51 25.01 2.18
CA SER A 144 -11.96 25.41 3.49
C SER A 144 -10.47 25.79 3.44
N VAL A 145 -9.74 25.45 2.37
CA VAL A 145 -8.29 25.72 2.24
C VAL A 145 -7.92 27.19 2.47
N PRO A 146 -8.66 28.20 1.98
CA PRO A 146 -8.32 29.59 2.22
C PRO A 146 -8.30 29.99 3.70
N GLN A 147 -8.94 29.22 4.58
CA GLN A 147 -9.04 29.46 6.03
C GLN A 147 -7.96 28.73 6.83
N THR A 148 -7.05 27.99 6.19
CA THR A 148 -6.00 27.26 6.89
C THR A 148 -4.93 28.18 7.49
N VAL A 149 -4.49 27.88 8.71
CA VAL A 149 -3.42 28.62 9.42
C VAL A 149 -2.03 28.25 8.87
N TYR A 150 -1.86 27.03 8.34
CA TYR A 150 -0.57 26.47 7.90
C TYR A 150 -0.17 26.88 6.47
N GLY A 151 -0.87 27.84 5.87
CA GLY A 151 -0.63 28.26 4.49
C GLY A 151 -1.36 27.40 3.46
N LYS A 152 -1.75 28.05 2.36
CA LYS A 152 -2.67 27.47 1.36
C LYS A 152 -2.08 26.24 0.65
N LEU A 153 -0.78 26.26 0.35
CA LEU A 153 -0.11 25.16 -0.34
C LEU A 153 0.00 23.91 0.55
N GLU A 154 0.40 24.07 1.82
CA GLU A 154 0.47 22.95 2.76
C GLU A 154 -0.91 22.38 3.07
N GLY A 155 -1.92 23.26 3.22
CA GLY A 155 -3.31 22.84 3.36
C GLY A 155 -3.79 22.01 2.18
N LEU A 156 -3.52 22.45 0.94
CA LEU A 156 -3.89 21.70 -0.26
C LEU A 156 -3.16 20.36 -0.36
N GLN A 157 -1.86 20.33 -0.07
CA GLN A 157 -1.07 19.09 -0.05
C GLN A 157 -1.60 18.09 0.97
N THR A 158 -1.93 18.58 2.17
CA THR A 158 -2.54 17.76 3.24
C THR A 158 -3.86 17.17 2.77
N ILE A 159 -4.73 17.96 2.14
CA ILE A 159 -5.99 17.45 1.59
C ILE A 159 -5.74 16.40 0.50
N LEU A 160 -4.74 16.65 -0.34
CA LEU A 160 -4.39 15.77 -1.43
C LEU A 160 -3.97 14.39 -0.91
N ASP A 161 -3.07 14.35 0.06
CA ASP A 161 -2.56 13.08 0.61
C ASP A 161 -3.56 12.39 1.52
N ALA A 162 -4.25 13.13 2.38
CA ALA A 162 -5.13 12.55 3.39
C ALA A 162 -6.50 12.12 2.82
N TYR A 163 -6.98 12.76 1.76
CA TYR A 163 -8.34 12.53 1.27
C TYR A 163 -8.45 12.25 -0.23
N ILE A 164 -7.76 13.02 -1.10
CA ILE A 164 -7.89 12.85 -2.55
C ILE A 164 -7.23 11.54 -3.00
N VAL A 165 -6.00 11.27 -2.57
CA VAL A 165 -5.28 10.05 -2.97
C VAL A 165 -5.99 8.77 -2.49
N PRO A 166 -6.46 8.66 -1.23
CA PRO A 166 -7.29 7.54 -0.80
C PRO A 166 -8.59 7.38 -1.61
N PHE A 167 -9.22 8.49 -2.00
CA PHE A 167 -10.40 8.46 -2.87
C PHE A 167 -10.09 7.92 -4.27
N ILE A 168 -8.97 8.37 -4.84
CA ILE A 168 -8.47 7.83 -6.11
C ILE A 168 -8.20 6.33 -5.96
N ALA A 169 -7.55 5.90 -4.88
CA ALA A 169 -7.31 4.49 -4.61
C ALA A 169 -8.62 3.69 -4.53
N LEU A 170 -9.64 4.20 -3.84
CA LEU A 170 -10.97 3.58 -3.74
C LEU A 170 -11.65 3.48 -5.12
N PHE A 171 -11.64 4.57 -5.89
CA PHE A 171 -12.21 4.61 -7.23
C PHE A 171 -11.50 3.60 -8.15
N VAL A 172 -10.16 3.62 -8.19
CA VAL A 172 -9.35 2.69 -8.97
C VAL A 172 -9.60 1.25 -8.52
N ALA A 173 -9.63 0.97 -7.22
CA ALA A 173 -9.94 -0.36 -6.68
C ALA A 173 -11.25 -0.89 -7.26
N ARG A 174 -12.32 -0.09 -7.19
CA ARG A 174 -13.63 -0.51 -7.69
C ARG A 174 -13.64 -0.73 -9.20
N GLN A 175 -12.88 0.05 -9.96
CA GLN A 175 -12.82 -0.13 -11.41
C GLN A 175 -11.98 -1.36 -11.78
N VAL A 176 -10.87 -1.59 -11.08
CA VAL A 176 -9.85 -2.60 -11.37
C VAL A 176 -10.21 -3.98 -10.84
N VAL A 177 -10.74 -4.10 -9.62
CA VAL A 177 -11.15 -5.36 -8.97
C VAL A 177 -12.53 -5.75 -9.45
N ARG A 178 -12.62 -6.77 -10.32
CA ARG A 178 -13.89 -7.14 -10.99
C ARG A 178 -14.50 -8.42 -10.47
N ASN A 179 -13.66 -9.42 -10.25
CA ASN A 179 -14.07 -10.77 -9.92
C ASN A 179 -13.68 -11.13 -8.48
N GLN A 180 -14.26 -12.20 -7.95
CA GLN A 180 -13.88 -12.72 -6.63
C GLN A 180 -12.38 -13.05 -6.54
N ARG A 181 -11.76 -13.48 -7.65
CA ARG A 181 -10.33 -13.75 -7.70
C ARG A 181 -9.49 -12.49 -7.48
N ASP A 182 -9.87 -11.37 -8.09
CA ASP A 182 -9.18 -10.09 -7.91
C ASP A 182 -9.33 -9.59 -6.46
N LEU A 183 -10.53 -9.79 -5.89
CA LEU A 183 -10.80 -9.45 -4.50
C LEU A 183 -9.97 -10.31 -3.53
N ARG A 184 -9.80 -11.60 -3.83
CA ARG A 184 -8.90 -12.48 -3.05
C ARG A 184 -7.47 -11.98 -3.09
N TRP A 185 -6.94 -11.61 -4.26
CA TRP A 185 -5.60 -11.03 -4.37
C TRP A 185 -5.44 -9.72 -3.60
N LEU A 186 -6.41 -8.82 -3.71
CA LEU A 186 -6.43 -7.60 -2.89
C LEU A 186 -6.41 -7.93 -1.40
N THR A 187 -7.23 -8.88 -0.98
CA THR A 187 -7.30 -9.28 0.42
C THR A 187 -5.99 -9.89 0.90
N ILE A 188 -5.35 -10.75 0.11
CA ILE A 188 -4.03 -11.33 0.42
C ILE A 188 -2.99 -10.22 0.61
N VAL A 189 -2.96 -9.22 -0.30
CA VAL A 189 -2.02 -8.10 -0.20
C VAL A 189 -2.28 -7.27 1.06
N LEU A 190 -3.53 -6.98 1.39
CA LEU A 190 -3.88 -6.27 2.64
C LEU A 190 -3.46 -7.08 3.88
N VAL A 191 -3.67 -8.40 3.88
CA VAL A 191 -3.21 -9.30 4.95
C VAL A 191 -1.69 -9.30 5.08
N ALA A 192 -0.98 -9.43 3.96
CA ALA A 192 0.48 -9.36 3.96
C ALA A 192 1.00 -8.03 4.49
N SER A 193 0.39 -6.90 4.10
CA SER A 193 0.72 -5.57 4.64
C SER A 193 0.45 -5.49 6.15
N GLY A 194 -0.68 -6.02 6.63
CA GLY A 194 -0.99 -6.07 8.06
C GLY A 194 0.01 -6.91 8.87
N VAL A 195 0.44 -8.05 8.33
CA VAL A 195 1.49 -8.88 8.94
C VAL A 195 2.81 -8.10 9.01
N ALA A 196 3.19 -7.43 7.93
CA ALA A 196 4.41 -6.63 7.89
C ALA A 196 4.38 -5.48 8.92
N PHE A 197 3.24 -4.78 9.04
CA PHE A 197 3.05 -3.76 10.08
C PHE A 197 3.15 -4.34 11.49
N SER A 198 2.58 -5.52 11.71
CA SER A 198 2.61 -6.18 13.01
C SER A 198 4.01 -6.63 13.39
N LEU A 199 4.79 -7.16 12.44
CA LEU A 199 6.18 -7.50 12.67
C LEU A 199 7.02 -6.26 13.00
N LEU A 200 6.76 -5.12 12.35
CA LEU A 200 7.38 -3.85 12.71
C LEU A 200 7.01 -3.44 14.13
N ILE A 201 5.72 -3.45 14.49
CA ILE A 201 5.25 -3.13 15.85
C ILE A 201 5.94 -4.03 16.89
N ILE A 202 5.93 -5.34 16.67
CA ILE A 202 6.52 -6.32 17.58
C ILE A 202 8.02 -6.04 17.73
N ARG A 203 8.74 -5.81 16.63
CA ARG A 203 10.17 -5.45 16.67
C ARG A 203 10.39 -4.20 17.50
N GLU A 204 9.69 -3.10 17.20
CA GLU A 204 9.89 -1.82 17.91
C GLU A 204 9.61 -1.93 19.40
N GLN A 205 8.59 -2.70 19.78
CA GLN A 205 8.33 -2.96 21.18
C GLN A 205 9.44 -3.82 21.80
N LEU A 206 9.90 -4.88 21.14
CA LEU A 206 10.92 -5.76 21.72
C LEU A 206 12.31 -5.10 21.82
N THR A 207 12.72 -4.35 20.80
CA THR A 207 14.07 -3.75 20.75
C THR A 207 14.13 -2.34 21.33
N GLY A 208 12.99 -1.64 21.35
CA GLY A 208 12.95 -0.22 21.69
C GLY A 208 13.59 0.68 20.64
N GLU A 209 13.88 0.17 19.44
CA GLU A 209 14.46 0.92 18.33
C GLU A 209 13.43 1.17 17.24
N VAL A 210 13.33 2.41 16.79
CA VAL A 210 12.44 2.80 15.69
C VAL A 210 13.19 2.63 14.37
N LEU A 211 12.73 1.73 13.50
CA LEU A 211 13.49 1.33 12.30
C LEU A 211 13.39 2.34 11.17
N LEU A 212 12.19 2.87 10.95
CA LEU A 212 11.86 3.66 9.76
C LEU A 212 11.70 5.15 10.05
N TYR A 213 11.72 5.57 11.30
CA TYR A 213 11.54 6.98 11.68
C TYR A 213 12.84 7.55 12.24
N ALA A 214 13.32 8.66 11.66
CA ALA A 214 14.59 9.29 12.04
C ALA A 214 14.54 10.12 13.34
N ARG A 215 13.38 10.23 14.01
CA ARG A 215 13.28 10.89 15.33
C ARG A 215 13.37 9.84 16.44
N GLU A 216 13.97 10.25 17.55
CA GLU A 216 14.05 9.44 18.77
C GLU A 216 12.68 8.90 19.17
N ALA A 217 12.66 7.65 19.63
CA ALA A 217 11.45 7.01 20.11
C ALA A 217 10.85 7.83 21.27
N ALA A 218 9.61 8.32 21.11
CA ALA A 218 8.94 8.97 22.23
C ALA A 218 8.60 7.91 23.30
N ARG A 219 9.32 7.95 24.41
CA ARG A 219 9.04 7.14 25.60
C ARG A 219 8.11 7.94 26.52
N TYR A 220 6.94 7.39 26.84
CA TYR A 220 6.04 8.02 27.83
C TYR A 220 6.45 7.67 29.26
N SER A 221 7.03 6.48 29.47
CA SER A 221 7.58 6.05 30.76
C SER A 221 8.75 5.08 30.56
N ARG A 222 9.39 4.61 31.65
CA ARG A 222 10.42 3.56 31.59
C ARG A 222 9.87 2.22 31.02
N SER A 223 8.57 1.99 31.09
CA SER A 223 7.91 0.77 30.60
C SER A 223 7.10 0.96 29.32
N PHE A 224 6.72 2.21 28.99
CA PHE A 224 5.80 2.48 27.88
C PHE A 224 6.49 3.22 26.73
N GLN A 225 6.68 2.50 25.63
CA GLN A 225 7.26 3.01 24.41
C GLN A 225 6.19 3.21 23.35
N LYS A 226 6.10 4.43 22.79
CA LYS A 226 5.20 4.71 21.68
C LYS A 226 5.76 4.08 20.42
N VAL A 227 4.96 3.27 19.74
CA VAL A 227 5.26 2.85 18.36
C VAL A 227 5.06 4.07 17.46
N ILE A 228 6.12 4.51 16.80
CA ILE A 228 6.10 5.69 15.93
C ILE A 228 6.43 5.31 14.48
N SER A 229 7.01 4.12 14.24
CA SER A 229 7.65 3.68 12.99
C SER A 229 7.19 4.34 11.71
N LEU A 230 6.02 3.92 11.20
CA LEU A 230 5.69 4.02 9.79
C LEU A 230 4.71 5.15 9.50
N MET A 231 3.95 5.58 10.51
CA MET A 231 2.89 6.57 10.31
C MET A 231 3.03 7.75 11.28
N GLY A 232 4.15 7.84 12.00
CA GLY A 232 4.37 8.85 13.04
C GLY A 232 3.47 8.68 14.27
N ASN A 233 2.55 7.72 14.25
CA ASN A 233 1.58 7.46 15.31
C ASN A 233 1.19 5.97 15.33
N ALA A 234 1.07 5.41 16.54
CA ALA A 234 0.64 4.05 16.78
C ALA A 234 -0.81 3.80 16.32
N ALA A 235 -1.70 4.79 16.48
CA ALA A 235 -3.13 4.60 16.24
C ALA A 235 -3.47 4.24 14.78
N PRO A 236 -2.98 4.95 13.74
CA PRO A 236 -3.22 4.56 12.35
C PRO A 236 -2.73 3.15 12.01
N ILE A 237 -1.55 2.75 12.49
CA ILE A 237 -0.98 1.41 12.24
C ILE A 237 -1.82 0.34 12.95
N GLY A 238 -2.18 0.56 14.22
CA GLY A 238 -3.02 -0.37 15.00
C GLY A 238 -4.40 -0.56 14.39
N VAL A 239 -5.08 0.54 14.02
CA VAL A 239 -6.42 0.50 13.40
C VAL A 239 -6.38 -0.19 12.04
N THR A 240 -5.42 0.16 11.18
CA THR A 240 -5.31 -0.47 9.85
C THR A 240 -4.99 -1.96 9.95
N THR A 241 -4.10 -2.36 10.87
CA THR A 241 -3.81 -3.77 11.15
C THR A 241 -5.03 -4.51 11.69
N ALA A 242 -5.80 -3.90 12.61
CA ALA A 242 -7.02 -4.48 13.15
C ALA A 242 -8.10 -4.68 12.07
N MET A 243 -8.24 -3.74 11.13
CA MET A 243 -9.18 -3.82 10.01
C MET A 243 -8.85 -4.97 9.02
N VAL A 244 -7.59 -5.41 8.98
CA VAL A 244 -7.15 -6.51 8.12
C VAL A 244 -7.52 -7.89 8.68
N ILE A 245 -7.66 -8.03 9.99
CA ILE A 245 -7.99 -9.30 10.66
C ILE A 245 -9.31 -9.93 10.13
N PRO A 246 -10.46 -9.23 10.11
CA PRO A 246 -11.70 -9.82 9.60
C PRO A 246 -11.56 -10.22 8.13
N LEU A 247 -10.82 -9.47 7.32
CA LEU A 247 -10.59 -9.80 5.92
C LEU A 247 -9.79 -11.11 5.79
N GLY A 248 -8.71 -11.28 6.56
CA GLY A 248 -7.94 -12.53 6.54
C GLY A 248 -8.72 -13.71 7.11
N LEU A 249 -9.59 -13.52 8.11
CA LEU A 249 -10.50 -14.56 8.59
C LEU A 249 -11.46 -15.03 7.49
N THR A 250 -12.01 -14.12 6.68
CA THR A 250 -12.85 -14.53 5.55
C THR A 250 -12.08 -15.36 4.52
N LEU A 251 -10.81 -15.02 4.24
CA LEU A 251 -9.95 -15.84 3.39
C LEU A 251 -9.70 -17.23 4.00
N LEU A 252 -9.45 -17.29 5.32
CA LEU A 252 -9.20 -18.54 6.01
C LEU A 252 -10.43 -19.45 5.95
N VAL A 253 -11.62 -18.92 6.26
CA VAL A 253 -12.88 -19.67 6.17
C VAL A 253 -13.13 -20.16 4.75
N GLN A 254 -12.98 -19.30 3.73
CA GLN A 254 -13.10 -19.72 2.33
C GLN A 254 -12.11 -20.82 1.96
N SER A 255 -10.89 -20.76 2.49
CA SER A 255 -9.85 -21.76 2.24
C SER A 255 -10.10 -23.09 2.94
N LEU A 256 -10.83 -23.10 4.06
CA LEU A 256 -11.22 -24.31 4.80
C LEU A 256 -12.45 -24.98 4.17
N GLN A 257 -13.40 -24.19 3.64
CA GLN A 257 -14.64 -24.71 3.06
C GLN A 257 -14.46 -25.42 1.72
N ALA A 258 -13.44 -25.07 0.93
CA ALA A 258 -13.25 -25.68 -0.38
C ALA A 258 -12.62 -27.09 -0.24
N ASP A 259 -13.42 -28.14 -0.06
CA ASP A 259 -13.11 -29.59 -0.11
C ASP A 259 -11.96 -30.19 0.74
N SER A 260 -12.24 -31.39 1.26
CA SER A 260 -11.46 -32.16 2.23
C SER A 260 -10.22 -32.88 1.66
N SER A 261 -10.01 -32.89 0.34
CA SER A 261 -8.82 -33.44 -0.33
C SER A 261 -7.69 -32.40 -0.45
N ALA A 262 -7.48 -31.60 0.60
CA ALA A 262 -6.49 -30.53 0.58
C ALA A 262 -5.07 -31.09 0.36
N THR A 263 -4.47 -30.69 -0.76
CA THR A 263 -3.06 -30.92 -1.06
C THR A 263 -2.16 -30.36 0.05
N PRO A 264 -0.95 -30.91 0.27
CA PRO A 264 -0.04 -30.43 1.30
C PRO A 264 0.29 -28.94 1.15
N SER A 265 0.43 -28.43 -0.08
CA SER A 265 0.67 -27.00 -0.35
C SER A 265 -0.46 -26.11 0.16
N ARG A 266 -1.70 -26.58 0.10
CA ARG A 266 -2.86 -25.83 0.56
C ARG A 266 -2.95 -25.79 2.08
N ARG A 267 -2.61 -26.90 2.75
CA ARG A 267 -2.51 -26.94 4.22
C ARG A 267 -1.44 -25.97 4.73
N LEU A 268 -0.29 -25.92 4.05
CA LEU A 268 0.75 -24.93 4.35
C LEU A 268 0.24 -23.49 4.17
N GLY A 269 -0.51 -23.21 3.11
CA GLY A 269 -1.14 -21.89 2.90
C GLY A 269 -2.13 -21.52 4.01
N GLN A 270 -2.94 -22.47 4.48
CA GLN A 270 -3.86 -22.28 5.60
C GLN A 270 -3.13 -21.98 6.91
N LEU A 271 -2.08 -22.76 7.21
CA LEU A 271 -1.25 -22.55 8.40
C LEU A 271 -0.52 -21.20 8.34
N ALA A 272 0.03 -20.82 7.18
CA ALA A 272 0.67 -19.53 6.99
C ALA A 272 -0.31 -18.36 7.18
N LEU A 273 -1.55 -18.49 6.67
CA LEU A 273 -2.58 -17.47 6.86
C LEU A 273 -3.02 -17.38 8.33
N ALA A 274 -3.23 -18.51 9.01
CA ALA A 274 -3.58 -18.54 10.43
C ALA A 274 -2.47 -17.93 11.30
N ALA A 275 -1.21 -18.28 11.03
CA ALA A 275 -0.05 -17.69 11.69
C ALA A 275 0.04 -16.18 11.42
N GLY A 276 -0.17 -15.75 10.18
CA GLY A 276 -0.23 -14.32 9.83
C GLY A 276 -1.31 -13.57 10.59
N LEU A 277 -2.51 -14.13 10.72
CA LEU A 277 -3.59 -13.54 11.53
C LEU A 277 -3.24 -13.46 13.02
N ALA A 278 -2.59 -14.49 13.57
CA ALA A 278 -2.11 -14.47 14.95
C ALA A 278 -1.06 -13.37 15.16
N ILE A 279 -0.14 -13.19 14.21
CA ILE A 279 0.83 -12.09 14.21
C ILE A 279 0.11 -10.73 14.15
N CYS A 280 -0.92 -10.59 13.31
CA CYS A 280 -1.73 -9.37 13.25
C CYS A 280 -2.40 -9.05 14.59
N ALA A 281 -3.03 -10.04 15.23
CA ALA A 281 -3.67 -9.86 16.52
C ALA A 281 -2.66 -9.49 17.62
N LEU A 282 -1.49 -10.13 17.62
CA LEU A 282 -0.40 -9.79 18.53
C LEU A 282 0.13 -8.38 18.30
N GLY A 283 0.32 -7.98 17.04
CA GLY A 283 0.73 -6.62 16.68
C GLY A 283 -0.26 -5.56 17.16
N VAL A 284 -1.56 -5.78 16.94
CA VAL A 284 -2.62 -4.90 17.46
C VAL A 284 -2.57 -4.82 18.98
N TYR A 285 -2.48 -5.96 19.67
CA TYR A 285 -2.37 -6.00 21.13
C TYR A 285 -1.16 -5.19 21.62
N MET A 286 0.03 -5.41 21.05
CA MET A 286 1.26 -4.70 21.42
C MET A 286 1.26 -3.21 21.03
N THR A 287 0.36 -2.79 20.14
CA THR A 287 0.20 -1.36 19.80
C THR A 287 -0.47 -0.60 20.94
N TYR A 288 -1.42 -1.23 21.64
CA TYR A 288 -2.23 -0.59 22.69
C TYR A 288 -1.88 -1.03 24.11
N ASN A 289 -1.21 -2.16 24.27
CA ASN A 289 -0.94 -2.75 25.57
C ASN A 289 0.55 -3.03 25.78
N ARG A 290 1.09 -2.44 26.84
CA ARG A 290 2.31 -2.88 27.51
C ARG A 290 2.38 -2.34 28.94
#